data_AF-A0A848ZPM5-F1
#
_entry.id   AF-A0A848ZPM5-F1
#
_cell.length_a   1.000
_cell.length_b   1.000
_cell.length_c   1.000
_cell.angle_alpha   90.00
_cell.angle_beta   90.00
_cell.angle_gamma   90.00
#
_symmetry.space_group_name_H-M   'P 1'
#
loop_
_entity.id
_entity.type
_entity.pdbx_description
1 polymer ?
#
loop_
_entity_poly.entity_id
_entity_poly.type
_entity_poly.pdbx_seq_one_letter_code
_entity_poly.pdbx_strand_id
1 'polypeptide(L)'
;MPGTTTSIGLLNSDQYTSAKIDGKNADRLLKGKKLKLNFPGKELKQNFHRQLNPFTEIAIPEDVESLYEATIFAADNNALEVRSLQRSGETNIPEVKAARDAFFNQEAFVNRGVWDKNLFDGDLETGFWPQKKYRLDTRIEGGTLRLDLGAITFLDKLIITVPNEFALQPLLVGEGNFVEVSTDLVHWEELTYLAGQQSEVNIGKKVRYLRFRNFPQQIVEIEGLANGQQLDRSQWRASNLFAHPSRKQAKKVWKSKIVLNEIADGSYLSVAVNGKHGIEGAYAAAKVGEQYIGANNRASSFPANNWEFMTARRDNNYTYFIPLDKSMIGKEMEVFVMGYDEDNLNIDPELYITAYPHPWKKIKLTLTKK
;
A
#
# COMPACT_ATOMS: atom_id res chain seq x y z
N MET A 1 -7.56 27.04 -6.42
CA MET A 1 -6.30 26.28 -6.32
C MET A 1 -5.41 26.95 -5.27
N PRO A 2 -4.36 26.31 -4.75
CA PRO A 2 -3.37 27.00 -3.91
C PRO A 2 -2.83 28.23 -4.63
N GLY A 3 -2.59 29.33 -3.90
CA GLY A 3 -1.96 30.55 -4.44
C GLY A 3 -2.75 31.34 -5.48
N THR A 4 -3.90 30.83 -5.97
CA THR A 4 -4.69 31.52 -7.00
C THR A 4 -5.58 32.61 -6.41
N THR A 5 -5.87 33.63 -7.23
CA THR A 5 -6.85 34.67 -6.91
C THR A 5 -8.15 34.46 -7.69
N THR A 6 -9.28 34.48 -7.00
CA THR A 6 -10.62 34.40 -7.61
C THR A 6 -11.48 35.58 -7.17
N SER A 7 -12.32 36.09 -8.08
CA SER A 7 -13.33 37.08 -7.73
C SER A 7 -14.65 36.39 -7.40
N ILE A 8 -15.20 36.66 -6.22
CA ILE A 8 -16.53 36.17 -5.80
C ILE A 8 -17.51 37.33 -5.66
N GLY A 9 -18.80 37.05 -5.80
CA GLY A 9 -19.90 37.96 -5.50
C GLY A 9 -21.10 37.20 -4.95
N LEU A 10 -22.01 37.88 -4.26
CA LEU A 10 -23.27 37.29 -3.80
C LEU A 10 -24.37 37.62 -4.79
N LEU A 11 -25.15 36.61 -5.22
CA LEU A 11 -26.29 36.80 -6.13
C LEU A 11 -27.48 37.46 -5.43
N ASN A 12 -27.76 37.08 -4.16
CA ASN A 12 -28.90 37.57 -3.38
C ASN A 12 -28.42 38.34 -2.14
N SER A 13 -27.59 39.37 -2.35
CA SER A 13 -26.92 40.08 -1.26
C SER A 13 -27.89 40.75 -0.27
N ASP A 14 -29.10 41.07 -0.73
CA ASP A 14 -30.20 41.66 0.02
C ASP A 14 -30.83 40.71 1.06
N GLN A 15 -30.62 39.39 0.98
CA GLN A 15 -31.15 38.41 1.93
C GLN A 15 -30.32 38.28 3.22
N TYR A 16 -29.19 38.97 3.31
CA TYR A 16 -28.21 38.79 4.39
C TYR A 16 -27.97 40.10 5.15
N THR A 17 -27.72 39.99 6.46
CA THR A 17 -27.35 41.11 7.35
C THR A 17 -25.84 41.23 7.52
N SER A 18 -25.11 40.12 7.41
CA SER A 18 -23.66 40.10 7.60
C SER A 18 -22.98 39.12 6.63
N ALA A 19 -21.76 39.47 6.20
CA ALA A 19 -20.88 38.59 5.43
C ALA A 19 -19.47 38.66 6.01
N LYS A 20 -18.86 37.51 6.28
CA LYS A 20 -17.49 37.40 6.78
C LYS A 20 -16.67 36.40 5.96
N ILE A 21 -15.44 36.76 5.64
CA ILE A 21 -14.42 35.90 5.03
C ILE A 21 -13.38 35.59 6.10
N ASP A 22 -13.23 34.31 6.47
CA ASP A 22 -12.33 33.85 7.54
C ASP A 22 -12.46 34.68 8.83
N GLY A 23 -13.72 35.01 9.17
CA GLY A 23 -14.06 35.79 10.36
C GLY A 23 -13.95 37.33 10.21
N LYS A 24 -13.37 37.83 9.11
CA LYS A 24 -13.24 39.28 8.84
C LYS A 24 -14.44 39.80 8.05
N ASN A 25 -14.92 41.00 8.40
CA ASN A 25 -16.07 41.62 7.72
C ASN A 25 -15.82 41.82 6.22
N ALA A 26 -16.83 41.50 5.41
CA ALA A 26 -16.81 41.53 3.96
C ALA A 26 -18.02 42.27 3.38
N ASP A 27 -18.40 43.40 3.98
CA ASP A 27 -19.61 44.19 3.68
C ASP A 27 -19.75 44.59 2.20
N ARG A 28 -18.65 44.62 1.45
CA ARG A 28 -18.66 44.83 -0.01
C ARG A 28 -19.55 43.81 -0.73
N LEU A 29 -19.57 42.57 -0.27
CA LEU A 29 -20.39 41.50 -0.81
C LEU A 29 -21.89 41.77 -0.61
N LEU A 30 -22.27 42.36 0.54
CA LEU A 30 -23.67 42.74 0.83
C LEU A 30 -24.16 43.90 -0.06
N LYS A 31 -23.23 44.71 -0.57
CA LYS A 31 -23.49 45.81 -1.51
C LYS A 31 -23.48 45.35 -2.98
N GLY A 32 -23.59 44.05 -3.24
CA GLY A 32 -23.54 43.45 -4.59
C GLY A 32 -22.16 43.55 -5.28
N LYS A 33 -21.11 44.00 -4.59
CA LYS A 33 -19.78 44.17 -5.19
C LYS A 33 -19.00 42.86 -5.15
N LYS A 34 -18.18 42.63 -6.17
CA LYS A 34 -17.23 41.52 -6.19
C LYS A 34 -16.07 41.77 -5.23
N LEU A 35 -15.56 40.70 -4.63
CA LEU A 35 -14.38 40.65 -3.77
C LEU A 35 -13.35 39.70 -4.39
N LYS A 36 -12.09 40.15 -4.49
CA LYS A 36 -10.97 39.27 -4.84
C LYS A 36 -10.52 38.51 -3.60
N LEU A 37 -10.49 37.19 -3.70
CA LEU A 37 -10.00 36.29 -2.67
C LEU A 37 -8.69 35.65 -3.14
N ASN A 38 -7.68 35.68 -2.29
CA ASN A 38 -6.42 34.99 -2.50
C ASN A 38 -6.43 33.70 -1.70
N PHE A 39 -6.35 32.56 -2.37
CA PHE A 39 -6.24 31.28 -1.70
C PHE A 39 -4.82 31.09 -1.15
N PRO A 40 -4.66 30.53 0.06
CA PRO A 40 -3.34 30.35 0.65
C PRO A 40 -2.49 29.34 -0.14
N GLY A 41 -1.20 29.30 0.16
CA GLY A 41 -0.24 28.39 -0.48
C GLY A 41 0.38 28.95 -1.76
N LYS A 42 1.24 28.14 -2.39
CA LYS A 42 1.94 28.49 -3.63
C LYS A 42 1.16 27.97 -4.82
N GLU A 43 1.00 28.81 -5.85
CA GLU A 43 0.38 28.40 -7.10
C GLU A 43 1.16 27.24 -7.74
N LEU A 44 0.42 26.23 -8.18
CA LEU A 44 1.01 25.08 -8.87
C LEU A 44 1.45 25.49 -10.27
N LYS A 45 2.66 25.07 -10.65
CA LYS A 45 3.20 25.29 -12.00
C LYS A 45 2.55 24.40 -13.05
N GLN A 46 2.07 23.22 -12.64
CA GLN A 46 1.44 22.25 -13.54
C GLN A 46 0.09 21.79 -12.98
N ASN A 47 -0.80 21.32 -13.85
CA ASN A 47 -2.04 20.69 -13.39
C ASN A 47 -1.71 19.47 -12.54
N PHE A 48 -2.30 19.38 -11.34
CA PHE A 48 -2.08 18.27 -10.43
C PHE A 48 -2.58 16.94 -11.01
N HIS A 49 -3.54 16.97 -11.95
CA HIS A 49 -3.95 15.82 -12.75
C HIS A 49 -3.52 16.00 -14.21
N ARG A 50 -2.62 15.14 -14.69
CA ARG A 50 -2.15 15.16 -16.09
C ARG A 50 -1.51 13.83 -16.47
N GLN A 51 -1.56 13.52 -17.76
CA GLN A 51 -0.79 12.43 -18.35
C GLN A 51 0.70 12.79 -18.36
N LEU A 52 1.54 11.77 -18.23
CA LEU A 52 3.00 11.85 -18.28
C LEU A 52 3.53 11.12 -19.51
N ASN A 53 4.84 10.87 -19.57
CA ASN A 53 5.48 10.25 -20.71
C ASN A 53 4.89 8.85 -21.01
N PRO A 54 4.76 8.49 -22.30
CA PRO A 54 4.24 7.19 -22.69
C PRO A 54 5.16 6.06 -22.26
N PHE A 55 4.60 4.86 -22.18
CA PHE A 55 5.37 3.64 -21.99
C PHE A 55 5.95 3.14 -23.32
N THR A 56 7.11 2.51 -23.25
CA THR A 56 7.75 1.82 -24.37
C THR A 56 8.13 0.42 -23.93
N GLU A 57 7.97 -0.56 -24.81
CA GLU A 57 8.43 -1.92 -24.57
C GLU A 57 9.96 -1.95 -24.47
N ILE A 58 10.48 -2.73 -23.53
CA ILE A 58 11.90 -2.94 -23.32
C ILE A 58 12.21 -4.42 -23.13
N ALA A 59 13.49 -4.79 -23.24
CA ALA A 59 13.95 -6.08 -22.75
C ALA A 59 13.66 -6.21 -21.24
N ILE A 60 13.38 -7.44 -20.80
CA ILE A 60 13.17 -7.73 -19.38
C ILE A 60 14.46 -7.37 -18.63
N PRO A 61 14.42 -6.45 -17.66
CA PRO A 61 15.61 -6.02 -16.95
C PRO A 61 16.06 -7.08 -15.93
N GLU A 62 17.34 -7.09 -15.59
CA GLU A 62 17.91 -8.05 -14.63
C GLU A 62 17.28 -7.94 -13.23
N ASP A 63 16.85 -6.73 -12.84
CA ASP A 63 16.21 -6.41 -11.56
C ASP A 63 14.68 -6.50 -11.59
N VAL A 64 14.09 -7.22 -12.57
CA VAL A 64 12.63 -7.37 -12.69
C VAL A 64 12.00 -8.01 -11.44
N GLU A 65 12.72 -8.89 -10.76
CA GLU A 65 12.29 -9.48 -9.50
C GLU A 65 12.17 -8.41 -8.40
N SER A 66 13.15 -7.49 -8.30
CA SER A 66 13.12 -6.39 -7.34
C SER A 66 11.94 -5.44 -7.61
N LEU A 67 11.62 -5.19 -8.88
CA LEU A 67 10.44 -4.39 -9.27
C LEU A 67 9.13 -5.06 -8.85
N TYR A 68 9.01 -6.38 -9.04
CA TYR A 68 7.87 -7.14 -8.53
C TYR A 68 7.78 -7.06 -7.01
N GLU A 69 8.86 -7.43 -6.32
CA GLU A 69 8.91 -7.48 -4.85
C GLU A 69 8.66 -6.11 -4.22
N ALA A 70 9.12 -5.02 -4.82
CA ALA A 70 8.82 -3.67 -4.33
C ALA A 70 7.32 -3.43 -4.20
N THR A 71 6.53 -3.81 -5.21
CA THR A 71 5.07 -3.70 -5.16
C THR A 71 4.45 -4.69 -4.19
N ILE A 72 4.96 -5.92 -4.12
CA ILE A 72 4.39 -6.94 -3.25
C ILE A 72 4.65 -6.68 -1.76
N PHE A 73 5.82 -6.14 -1.39
CA PHE A 73 6.11 -5.68 -0.03
C PHE A 73 5.42 -4.35 0.31
N ALA A 74 5.15 -3.50 -0.68
CA ALA A 74 4.38 -2.27 -0.46
C ALA A 74 2.87 -2.53 -0.27
N ALA A 75 2.34 -3.57 -0.90
CA ALA A 75 0.97 -4.00 -0.77
C ALA A 75 0.76 -4.83 0.51
N ASP A 76 -0.43 -4.73 1.10
CA ASP A 76 -0.85 -5.58 2.21
C ASP A 76 -1.80 -6.70 1.72
N ASN A 77 -2.06 -7.69 2.59
CA ASN A 77 -3.14 -8.67 2.40
C ASN A 77 -4.18 -8.63 3.51
N ASN A 78 -4.30 -7.50 4.21
CA ASN A 78 -5.28 -7.33 5.27
C ASN A 78 -6.70 -7.24 4.73
N ALA A 79 -7.68 -7.53 5.60
CA ALA A 79 -9.10 -7.33 5.30
C ALA A 79 -9.39 -5.92 4.76
N LEU A 80 -10.38 -5.83 3.86
CA LEU A 80 -10.80 -4.56 3.26
C LEU A 80 -11.28 -3.55 4.32
N GLU A 81 -11.86 -4.05 5.41
CA GLU A 81 -12.28 -3.27 6.57
C GLU A 81 -11.08 -2.60 7.25
N VAL A 82 -9.95 -3.33 7.39
CA VAL A 82 -8.69 -2.78 7.94
C VAL A 82 -8.13 -1.72 7.01
N ARG A 83 -8.08 -1.99 5.71
CA ARG A 83 -7.64 -1.00 4.71
C ARG A 83 -8.52 0.25 4.74
N SER A 84 -9.83 0.08 4.91
CA SER A 84 -10.78 1.18 5.03
C SER A 84 -10.52 2.00 6.30
N LEU A 85 -10.30 1.33 7.44
CA LEU A 85 -9.92 1.97 8.70
C LEU A 85 -8.66 2.82 8.51
N GLN A 86 -7.58 2.23 7.98
CA GLN A 86 -6.30 2.91 7.76
C GLN A 86 -6.44 4.13 6.82
N ARG A 87 -7.17 3.99 5.70
CA ARG A 87 -7.43 5.09 4.76
C ARG A 87 -8.26 6.21 5.39
N SER A 88 -9.20 5.87 6.26
CA SER A 88 -10.06 6.84 6.94
C SER A 88 -9.34 7.62 8.05
N GLY A 89 -8.26 7.05 8.60
CA GLY A 89 -7.51 7.63 9.70
C GLY A 89 -8.29 7.68 11.02
N GLU A 90 -7.71 8.38 12.00
CA GLU A 90 -8.31 8.60 13.30
C GLU A 90 -9.58 9.44 13.22
N THR A 91 -10.50 9.24 14.17
CA THR A 91 -11.74 9.99 14.29
C THR A 91 -11.82 10.68 15.65
N ASN A 92 -12.28 11.93 15.65
CA ASN A 92 -12.57 12.68 16.88
C ASN A 92 -14.02 12.48 17.35
N ILE A 93 -14.82 11.66 16.65
CA ILE A 93 -16.21 11.35 17.02
C ILE A 93 -16.19 10.08 17.90
N PRO A 94 -16.49 10.19 19.21
CA PRO A 94 -16.37 9.07 20.15
C PRO A 94 -17.20 7.85 19.76
N GLU A 95 -18.42 8.05 19.24
CA GLU A 95 -19.31 6.98 18.82
C GLU A 95 -18.75 6.20 17.63
N VAL A 96 -18.08 6.89 16.68
CA VAL A 96 -17.41 6.24 15.55
C VAL A 96 -16.21 5.44 16.03
N LYS A 97 -15.44 5.98 17.00
CA LYS A 97 -14.33 5.24 17.60
C LYS A 97 -14.83 3.98 18.32
N ALA A 98 -15.85 4.10 19.17
CA ALA A 98 -16.42 2.97 19.91
C ALA A 98 -16.96 1.89 18.97
N ALA A 99 -17.64 2.26 17.88
CA ALA A 99 -18.14 1.32 16.88
C ALA A 99 -17.00 0.59 16.15
N ARG A 100 -15.92 1.30 15.80
CA ARG A 100 -14.71 0.70 15.20
C ARG A 100 -14.05 -0.27 16.16
N ASP A 101 -13.80 0.18 17.39
CA ASP A 101 -13.16 -0.64 18.43
C ASP A 101 -14.00 -1.91 18.68
N ALA A 102 -15.33 -1.80 18.80
CA ALA A 102 -16.21 -2.95 18.95
C ALA A 102 -16.14 -3.92 17.75
N PHE A 103 -16.12 -3.40 16.52
CA PHE A 103 -16.05 -4.25 15.32
C PHE A 103 -14.70 -4.96 15.17
N PHE A 104 -13.59 -4.28 15.41
CA PHE A 104 -12.25 -4.84 15.19
C PHE A 104 -11.76 -5.71 16.35
N ASN A 105 -12.35 -5.56 17.54
CA ASN A 105 -12.01 -6.38 18.72
C ASN A 105 -13.03 -7.50 19.00
N GLN A 106 -14.08 -7.66 18.19
CA GLN A 106 -14.98 -8.80 18.35
C GLN A 106 -14.25 -10.11 18.03
N GLU A 107 -14.50 -11.15 18.82
CA GLU A 107 -13.90 -12.48 18.65
C GLU A 107 -14.04 -13.00 17.22
N ALA A 108 -15.21 -12.79 16.63
CA ALA A 108 -15.47 -13.25 15.28
C ALA A 108 -14.45 -12.68 14.28
N PHE A 109 -14.08 -11.38 14.40
CA PHE A 109 -13.10 -10.71 13.55
C PHE A 109 -11.68 -11.21 13.80
N VAL A 110 -11.27 -11.21 15.06
CA VAL A 110 -9.94 -11.62 15.49
C VAL A 110 -9.66 -13.07 15.09
N ASN A 111 -10.59 -13.98 15.36
CA ASN A 111 -10.46 -15.42 15.10
C ASN A 111 -10.50 -15.79 13.61
N ARG A 112 -10.70 -14.83 12.68
CA ARG A 112 -10.53 -15.09 11.25
C ARG A 112 -9.10 -14.88 10.75
N GLY A 113 -8.23 -14.29 11.57
CA GLY A 113 -6.80 -14.11 11.24
C GLY A 113 -6.56 -13.24 10.01
N VAL A 114 -7.33 -12.15 9.88
CA VAL A 114 -7.39 -11.33 8.65
C VAL A 114 -6.60 -10.01 8.74
N TRP A 115 -5.89 -9.78 9.84
CA TRP A 115 -5.10 -8.57 10.08
C TRP A 115 -3.70 -8.94 10.56
N ASP A 116 -2.68 -8.58 9.78
CA ASP A 116 -1.28 -8.87 10.06
C ASP A 116 -0.75 -8.32 11.40
N LYS A 117 -1.32 -7.24 11.93
CA LYS A 117 -0.91 -6.69 13.24
C LYS A 117 -0.94 -7.74 14.37
N ASN A 118 -1.82 -8.72 14.24
CA ASN A 118 -2.03 -9.78 15.22
C ASN A 118 -0.84 -10.75 15.30
N LEU A 119 0.13 -10.65 14.40
CA LEU A 119 1.41 -11.37 14.51
C LEU A 119 2.41 -10.68 15.43
N PHE A 120 2.10 -9.48 15.90
CA PHE A 120 3.04 -8.56 16.54
C PHE A 120 2.49 -7.94 17.83
N ASP A 121 1.37 -8.46 18.36
CA ASP A 121 0.69 -7.90 19.54
C ASP A 121 1.01 -8.64 20.85
N GLY A 122 1.74 -9.77 20.78
CA GLY A 122 2.10 -10.56 21.95
C GLY A 122 0.96 -11.44 22.48
N ASP A 123 -0.12 -11.59 21.72
CA ASP A 123 -1.27 -12.43 22.09
C ASP A 123 -1.32 -13.69 21.21
N LEU A 124 -0.96 -14.83 21.81
CA LEU A 124 -0.92 -16.15 21.14
C LEU A 124 -2.32 -16.69 20.76
N GLU A 125 -3.40 -16.03 21.19
CA GLU A 125 -4.77 -16.36 20.78
C GLU A 125 -5.21 -15.62 19.51
N THR A 126 -4.42 -14.65 19.05
CA THR A 126 -4.64 -13.96 17.78
C THR A 126 -3.63 -14.41 16.73
N GLY A 127 -3.86 -14.07 15.45
CA GLY A 127 -2.90 -14.41 14.41
C GLY A 127 -3.29 -13.94 13.02
N PHE A 128 -2.59 -14.45 12.01
CA PHE A 128 -2.79 -14.10 10.61
C PHE A 128 -2.59 -15.29 9.66
N TRP A 129 -3.52 -15.48 8.71
CA TRP A 129 -3.44 -16.56 7.74
C TRP A 129 -4.26 -16.35 6.47
N PRO A 130 -3.94 -17.09 5.38
CA PRO A 130 -4.77 -17.12 4.19
C PRO A 130 -6.19 -17.61 4.50
N GLN A 131 -7.19 -16.80 4.18
CA GLN A 131 -8.60 -17.15 4.39
C GLN A 131 -9.03 -18.37 3.55
N LYS A 132 -9.70 -19.35 4.17
CA LYS A 132 -10.20 -20.59 3.53
C LYS A 132 -11.73 -20.71 3.44
N LYS A 133 -12.48 -19.72 3.93
CA LYS A 133 -13.95 -19.57 3.72
C LYS A 133 -14.32 -19.85 2.24
N TYR A 134 -15.45 -20.53 2.02
CA TYR A 134 -15.92 -20.97 0.70
C TYR A 134 -15.05 -22.03 -0.02
N ARG A 135 -14.07 -22.65 0.65
CA ARG A 135 -13.15 -23.65 0.05
C ARG A 135 -12.38 -23.11 -1.18
N LEU A 136 -12.17 -21.79 -1.22
CA LEU A 136 -11.40 -21.13 -2.27
C LEU A 136 -10.04 -20.77 -1.73
N ASP A 137 -8.99 -21.12 -2.48
CA ASP A 137 -7.66 -20.59 -2.25
C ASP A 137 -7.58 -19.21 -2.92
N THR A 138 -7.32 -18.18 -2.12
CA THR A 138 -7.13 -16.79 -2.58
C THR A 138 -5.68 -16.47 -2.85
N ARG A 139 -4.76 -17.38 -2.53
CA ARG A 139 -3.33 -17.23 -2.79
C ARG A 139 -3.07 -17.30 -4.29
N ILE A 140 -2.22 -16.41 -4.74
CA ILE A 140 -1.73 -16.35 -6.11
C ILE A 140 -0.57 -17.33 -6.22
N GLU A 141 -0.76 -18.38 -7.00
CA GLU A 141 0.27 -19.41 -7.25
C GLU A 141 0.87 -19.99 -5.95
N GLY A 142 0.02 -20.22 -4.95
CA GLY A 142 0.38 -20.82 -3.66
C GLY A 142 0.82 -19.82 -2.58
N GLY A 143 1.00 -18.54 -2.91
CA GLY A 143 1.30 -17.49 -1.94
C GLY A 143 2.71 -17.61 -1.34
N THR A 144 3.12 -16.61 -0.57
CA THR A 144 4.43 -16.53 0.08
C THR A 144 4.28 -15.59 1.26
N LEU A 145 4.70 -16.04 2.44
CA LEU A 145 4.77 -15.17 3.60
C LEU A 145 5.92 -14.20 3.40
N ARG A 146 5.63 -12.91 3.47
CA ARG A 146 6.61 -11.82 3.44
C ARG A 146 6.53 -11.06 4.74
N LEU A 147 7.69 -10.66 5.23
CA LEU A 147 7.84 -9.85 6.43
C LEU A 147 8.73 -8.65 6.08
N ASP A 148 8.20 -7.44 6.23
CA ASP A 148 8.96 -6.18 6.19
C ASP A 148 9.12 -5.68 7.62
N LEU A 149 10.36 -5.57 8.09
CA LEU A 149 10.68 -5.06 9.42
C LEU A 149 10.52 -3.52 9.53
N GLY A 150 10.16 -2.85 8.43
CA GLY A 150 9.96 -1.41 8.34
C GLY A 150 11.26 -0.62 8.11
N ALA A 151 12.37 -1.08 8.67
CA ALA A 151 13.71 -0.53 8.48
C ALA A 151 14.79 -1.62 8.49
N ILE A 152 15.98 -1.28 7.98
CA ILE A 152 17.15 -2.16 8.09
C ILE A 152 17.51 -2.32 9.56
N THR A 153 17.38 -3.54 10.06
CA THR A 153 17.45 -3.88 11.49
C THR A 153 18.43 -5.03 11.69
N PHE A 154 19.29 -4.92 12.69
CA PHE A 154 20.12 -6.06 13.10
C PHE A 154 19.25 -7.06 13.88
N LEU A 155 19.29 -8.33 13.46
CA LEU A 155 18.45 -9.39 14.00
C LEU A 155 19.34 -10.62 14.24
N ASP A 156 19.41 -11.10 15.49
CA ASP A 156 20.09 -12.36 15.81
C ASP A 156 19.21 -13.53 15.41
N LYS A 157 17.95 -13.49 15.83
CA LYS A 157 16.97 -14.55 15.60
C LYS A 157 15.61 -13.99 15.24
N LEU A 158 14.94 -14.64 14.28
CA LEU A 158 13.51 -14.53 14.09
C LEU A 158 12.84 -15.77 14.70
N ILE A 159 11.74 -15.58 15.41
CA ILE A 159 10.95 -16.65 16.01
C ILE A 159 9.55 -16.60 15.41
N ILE A 160 9.07 -17.73 14.88
CA ILE A 160 7.72 -17.86 14.33
C ILE A 160 6.97 -18.90 15.17
N THR A 161 5.86 -18.49 15.76
CA THR A 161 5.04 -19.35 16.62
C THR A 161 3.73 -19.70 15.93
N VAL A 162 3.38 -20.98 15.98
CA VAL A 162 2.10 -21.53 15.52
C VAL A 162 1.36 -22.18 16.71
N PRO A 163 0.02 -22.24 16.71
CA PRO A 163 -0.73 -22.69 17.88
C PRO A 163 -0.64 -24.20 18.11
N ASN A 164 -0.38 -25.00 17.07
CA ASN A 164 -0.28 -26.45 17.12
C ASN A 164 0.33 -27.02 15.84
N GLU A 165 0.63 -28.32 15.81
CA GLU A 165 1.19 -29.01 14.65
C GLU A 165 0.26 -28.96 13.41
N PHE A 166 -1.06 -28.96 13.60
CA PHE A 166 -1.97 -28.83 12.47
C PHE A 166 -1.75 -27.48 11.78
N ALA A 167 -1.64 -26.39 12.52
CA ALA A 167 -1.36 -25.06 11.99
C ALA A 167 0.00 -24.93 11.27
N LEU A 168 0.96 -25.83 11.55
CA LEU A 168 2.27 -25.86 10.90
C LEU A 168 2.22 -26.29 9.43
N GLN A 169 1.18 -27.04 9.02
CA GLN A 169 1.03 -27.52 7.64
C GLN A 169 1.11 -26.37 6.62
N PRO A 170 1.78 -26.55 5.47
CA PRO A 170 2.25 -27.81 4.92
C PRO A 170 3.63 -28.25 5.44
N LEU A 171 4.24 -27.53 6.38
CA LEU A 171 5.53 -27.88 6.94
C LEU A 171 5.38 -29.01 7.96
N LEU A 172 6.43 -29.83 8.11
CA LEU A 172 6.48 -30.92 9.08
C LEU A 172 7.43 -30.59 10.25
N VAL A 173 7.13 -31.11 11.43
CA VAL A 173 7.99 -30.92 12.62
C VAL A 173 9.37 -31.53 12.37
N GLY A 174 10.42 -30.73 12.60
CA GLY A 174 11.82 -31.10 12.37
C GLY A 174 12.25 -31.03 10.90
N GLU A 175 11.38 -30.59 9.99
CA GLU A 175 11.72 -30.42 8.58
C GLU A 175 12.56 -29.17 8.34
N GLY A 176 13.69 -29.33 7.64
CA GLY A 176 14.50 -28.22 7.17
C GLY A 176 13.76 -27.41 6.11
N ASN A 177 13.65 -26.10 6.34
CA ASN A 177 12.97 -25.16 5.47
C ASN A 177 13.85 -23.94 5.21
N PHE A 178 13.46 -23.13 4.22
CA PHE A 178 14.24 -22.00 3.73
C PHE A 178 13.50 -20.68 3.93
N VAL A 179 14.28 -19.64 4.23
CA VAL A 179 13.85 -18.25 4.23
C VAL A 179 14.89 -17.43 3.49
N GLU A 180 14.45 -16.53 2.62
CA GLU A 180 15.35 -15.58 1.99
C GLU A 180 15.28 -14.25 2.71
N VAL A 181 16.44 -13.63 2.94
CA VAL A 181 16.57 -12.34 3.62
C VAL A 181 17.26 -11.32 2.73
N SER A 182 16.85 -10.05 2.83
CA SER A 182 17.43 -8.96 2.06
C SER A 182 17.38 -7.62 2.82
N THR A 183 18.27 -6.70 2.47
CA THR A 183 18.21 -5.29 2.90
C THR A 183 17.68 -4.35 1.83
N ASP A 184 17.67 -4.77 0.56
CA ASP A 184 17.51 -3.87 -0.60
C ASP A 184 16.57 -4.40 -1.70
N LEU A 185 15.99 -5.61 -1.54
CA LEU A 185 15.16 -6.33 -2.52
C LEU A 185 15.92 -6.82 -3.77
N VAL A 186 17.23 -6.59 -3.85
CA VAL A 186 18.08 -6.99 -4.98
C VAL A 186 18.87 -8.23 -4.61
N HIS A 187 19.58 -8.15 -3.47
CA HIS A 187 20.43 -9.22 -3.00
C HIS A 187 19.68 -10.02 -1.95
N TRP A 188 19.40 -11.28 -2.28
CA TRP A 188 18.72 -12.23 -1.41
C TRP A 188 19.71 -13.30 -0.95
N GLU A 189 19.75 -13.54 0.36
CA GLU A 189 20.50 -14.64 0.96
C GLU A 189 19.52 -15.67 1.49
N GLU A 190 19.71 -16.93 1.12
CA GLU A 190 18.92 -18.04 1.65
C GLU A 190 19.51 -18.57 2.96
N LEU A 191 18.65 -18.68 3.98
CA LEU A 191 18.95 -19.26 5.29
C LEU A 191 18.06 -20.46 5.54
N THR A 192 18.50 -21.37 6.40
CA THR A 192 17.74 -22.57 6.78
C THR A 192 17.22 -22.48 8.21
N TYR A 193 16.07 -23.09 8.47
CA TYR A 193 15.53 -23.30 9.81
C TYR A 193 14.81 -24.66 9.91
N LEU A 194 14.58 -25.14 11.14
CA LEU A 194 13.76 -26.31 11.37
C LEU A 194 12.33 -25.87 11.70
N ALA A 195 11.35 -26.42 10.99
CA ALA A 195 9.96 -26.16 11.29
C ALA A 195 9.53 -26.86 12.59
N GLY A 196 8.74 -26.15 13.38
CA GLY A 196 8.20 -26.64 14.64
C GLY A 196 7.11 -25.70 15.14
N GLN A 197 6.52 -26.03 16.30
CA GLN A 197 5.53 -25.16 16.92
C GLN A 197 6.10 -23.76 17.19
N GLN A 198 7.39 -23.71 17.53
CA GLN A 198 8.20 -22.51 17.52
C GLN A 198 9.38 -22.77 16.57
N SER A 199 9.44 -22.02 15.48
CA SER A 199 10.51 -22.11 14.48
C SER A 199 11.48 -20.96 14.69
N GLU A 200 12.78 -21.26 14.87
CA GLU A 200 13.83 -20.26 15.03
C GLU A 200 14.70 -20.16 13.78
N VAL A 201 14.81 -18.95 13.22
CA VAL A 201 15.74 -18.62 12.14
C VAL A 201 16.93 -17.87 12.72
N ASN A 202 18.13 -18.43 12.62
CA ASN A 202 19.36 -17.74 13.01
C ASN A 202 19.83 -16.81 11.87
N ILE A 203 19.86 -15.50 12.12
CA ILE A 203 20.14 -14.47 11.11
C ILE A 203 21.49 -13.80 11.38
N GLY A 204 21.72 -13.32 12.60
CA GLY A 204 22.99 -12.72 13.05
C GLY A 204 23.49 -11.54 12.20
N LYS A 205 22.60 -10.83 11.50
CA LYS A 205 22.98 -9.75 10.55
C LYS A 205 21.88 -8.71 10.36
N LYS A 206 22.20 -7.65 9.62
CA LYS A 206 21.23 -6.62 9.24
C LYS A 206 20.35 -7.12 8.10
N VAL A 207 19.04 -7.04 8.28
CA VAL A 207 18.02 -7.42 7.31
C VAL A 207 16.86 -6.43 7.37
N ARG A 208 16.03 -6.39 6.34
CA ARG A 208 14.75 -5.66 6.36
C ARG A 208 13.60 -6.52 5.84
N TYR A 209 13.87 -7.26 4.77
CA TYR A 209 12.87 -8.05 4.07
C TYR A 209 13.16 -9.51 4.29
N LEU A 210 12.12 -10.28 4.57
CA LEU A 210 12.19 -11.72 4.64
C LEU A 210 11.04 -12.29 3.82
N ARG A 211 11.28 -13.41 3.13
CA ARG A 211 10.23 -14.15 2.42
C ARG A 211 10.38 -15.65 2.60
N PHE A 212 9.26 -16.31 2.86
CA PHE A 212 9.16 -17.74 3.11
C PHE A 212 8.31 -18.36 2.01
N ARG A 213 8.97 -19.09 1.11
CA ARG A 213 8.32 -19.72 -0.04
C ARG A 213 7.22 -20.69 0.38
N ASN A 214 7.49 -21.47 1.42
CA ASN A 214 6.54 -22.30 2.13
C ASN A 214 6.42 -21.76 3.55
N PHE A 215 5.20 -21.68 4.08
CA PHE A 215 4.95 -21.10 5.39
C PHE A 215 3.77 -21.81 6.06
N PRO A 216 3.71 -21.80 7.41
CA PRO A 216 2.59 -22.39 8.14
C PRO A 216 1.24 -21.83 7.70
N GLN A 217 0.21 -22.68 7.72
CA GLN A 217 -1.14 -22.25 7.37
C GLN A 217 -1.76 -21.31 8.41
N GLN A 218 -1.27 -21.30 9.65
CA GLN A 218 -1.65 -20.31 10.67
C GLN A 218 -0.44 -19.95 11.52
N ILE A 219 -0.22 -18.65 11.70
CA ILE A 219 0.83 -18.09 12.55
C ILE A 219 0.14 -17.19 13.57
N VAL A 220 0.52 -17.33 14.83
CA VAL A 220 -0.03 -16.54 15.94
C VAL A 220 0.92 -15.44 16.38
N GLU A 221 2.23 -15.61 16.21
CA GLU A 221 3.20 -14.61 16.66
C GLU A 221 4.49 -14.70 15.84
N ILE A 222 5.09 -13.54 15.54
CA ILE A 222 6.43 -13.43 14.96
C ILE A 222 7.26 -12.45 15.78
N GLU A 223 8.34 -12.94 16.39
CA GLU A 223 9.22 -12.14 17.25
C GLU A 223 10.63 -12.01 16.66
N GLY A 224 11.33 -10.96 17.07
CA GLY A 224 12.74 -10.77 16.76
C GLY A 224 13.56 -10.53 18.01
N LEU A 225 14.74 -11.15 18.07
CA LEU A 225 15.72 -10.94 19.13
C LEU A 225 16.98 -10.29 18.56
N ALA A 226 17.52 -9.31 19.28
CA ALA A 226 18.83 -8.73 19.06
C ALA A 226 19.54 -8.50 20.39
N ASN A 227 20.77 -8.97 20.54
CA ASN A 227 21.57 -8.93 21.76
C ASN A 227 20.82 -9.46 22.99
N GLY A 228 20.03 -10.52 22.81
CA GLY A 228 19.20 -11.11 23.86
C GLY A 228 17.98 -10.29 24.28
N GLN A 229 17.64 -9.22 23.56
CA GLN A 229 16.46 -8.39 23.80
C GLN A 229 15.43 -8.53 22.66
N GLN A 230 14.15 -8.51 23.02
CA GLN A 230 13.06 -8.46 22.05
C GLN A 230 13.03 -7.11 21.34
N LEU A 231 12.86 -7.14 20.02
CA LEU A 231 12.77 -5.94 19.20
C LEU A 231 11.39 -5.31 19.26
N ASP A 232 11.33 -3.99 19.05
CA ASP A 232 10.07 -3.31 18.73
C ASP A 232 9.58 -3.74 17.34
N ARG A 233 8.32 -4.17 17.28
CA ARG A 233 7.65 -4.69 16.09
C ARG A 233 6.53 -3.78 15.60
N SER A 234 6.40 -2.57 16.15
CA SER A 234 5.36 -1.60 15.81
C SER A 234 5.34 -1.20 14.33
N GLN A 235 6.46 -1.35 13.63
CA GLN A 235 6.60 -1.04 12.19
C GLN A 235 6.63 -2.28 11.30
N TRP A 236 6.51 -3.49 11.88
CA TRP A 236 6.57 -4.73 11.13
C TRP A 236 5.25 -4.96 10.39
N ARG A 237 5.34 -5.55 9.20
CA ARG A 237 4.17 -5.83 8.35
C ARG A 237 4.33 -7.19 7.69
N ALA A 238 3.20 -7.87 7.48
CA ALA A 238 3.20 -9.17 6.82
C ALA A 238 2.16 -9.27 5.69
N SER A 239 2.48 -10.08 4.69
CA SER A 239 1.58 -10.47 3.61
C SER A 239 1.78 -11.95 3.26
N ASN A 240 0.77 -12.63 2.73
CA ASN A 240 0.81 -14.10 2.56
C ASN A 240 0.09 -14.63 1.31
N LEU A 241 -0.51 -13.77 0.49
CA LEU A 241 -1.31 -14.17 -0.67
C LEU A 241 -0.55 -14.10 -1.98
N PHE A 242 0.48 -13.27 -2.10
CA PHE A 242 1.18 -13.06 -3.36
C PHE A 242 2.19 -14.16 -3.66
N ALA A 243 2.33 -14.50 -4.94
CA ALA A 243 3.25 -15.53 -5.42
C ALA A 243 4.70 -15.26 -5.03
N HIS A 244 5.50 -16.32 -4.99
CA HIS A 244 6.96 -16.19 -4.93
C HIS A 244 7.49 -15.77 -6.31
N PRO A 245 8.54 -14.94 -6.45
CA PRO A 245 9.05 -14.54 -7.76
C PRO A 245 9.51 -15.71 -8.62
N SER A 246 10.01 -16.79 -8.01
CA SER A 246 10.35 -18.02 -8.74
C SER A 246 9.17 -18.68 -9.47
N ARG A 247 7.93 -18.33 -9.12
CA ARG A 247 6.69 -18.77 -9.79
C ARG A 247 6.11 -17.67 -10.70
N LYS A 248 6.48 -16.41 -10.45
CA LYS A 248 5.99 -15.22 -11.13
C LYS A 248 7.07 -14.64 -12.05
N GLN A 249 7.29 -15.29 -13.20
CA GLN A 249 8.30 -14.86 -14.17
C GLN A 249 7.71 -13.88 -15.18
N ALA A 250 8.31 -12.69 -15.28
CA ALA A 250 7.89 -11.70 -16.27
C ALA A 250 8.11 -12.23 -17.68
N LYS A 251 7.15 -11.94 -18.56
CA LYS A 251 7.15 -12.32 -19.98
C LYS A 251 7.38 -11.11 -20.89
N LYS A 252 6.99 -9.93 -20.42
CA LYS A 252 7.12 -8.67 -21.16
C LYS A 252 7.17 -7.48 -20.21
N VAL A 253 7.96 -6.47 -20.55
CA VAL A 253 8.12 -5.26 -19.71
C VAL A 253 7.99 -4.01 -20.55
N TRP A 254 7.29 -3.02 -19.99
CA TRP A 254 7.19 -1.67 -20.52
C TRP A 254 7.77 -0.69 -19.52
N LYS A 255 8.42 0.35 -20.02
CA LYS A 255 9.03 1.41 -19.21
C LYS A 255 8.64 2.79 -19.71
N SER A 256 8.38 3.69 -18.75
CA SER A 256 8.29 5.14 -18.95
C SER A 256 9.36 5.82 -18.10
N LYS A 257 9.98 6.88 -18.62
CA LYS A 257 10.96 7.70 -17.89
C LYS A 257 10.39 9.09 -17.66
N ILE A 258 10.46 9.60 -16.44
CA ILE A 258 9.93 10.93 -16.10
C ILE A 258 10.88 11.70 -15.17
N VAL A 259 10.75 13.04 -15.17
CA VAL A 259 11.30 13.92 -14.14
C VAL A 259 10.19 14.85 -13.68
N LEU A 260 9.89 14.84 -12.38
CA LEU A 260 8.85 15.68 -11.80
C LEU A 260 9.47 16.94 -11.18
N ASN A 261 9.16 18.11 -11.74
CA ASN A 261 9.63 19.40 -11.22
C ASN A 261 8.73 19.97 -10.10
N GLU A 262 7.58 19.34 -9.87
CA GLU A 262 6.60 19.73 -8.87
C GLU A 262 5.76 18.50 -8.48
N ILE A 263 5.60 18.29 -7.17
CA ILE A 263 4.77 17.25 -6.57
C ILE A 263 3.87 17.94 -5.54
N ALA A 264 2.57 18.01 -5.82
CA ALA A 264 1.59 18.59 -4.88
C ALA A 264 1.36 17.65 -3.68
N ASP A 265 0.91 18.18 -2.55
CA ASP A 265 0.59 17.35 -1.38
C ASP A 265 -0.46 16.28 -1.75
N GLY A 266 -0.26 15.04 -1.32
CA GLY A 266 -1.13 13.91 -1.65
C GLY A 266 -0.99 13.37 -3.07
N SER A 267 0.05 13.77 -3.81
CA SER A 267 0.29 13.26 -5.16
C SER A 267 0.74 11.79 -5.16
N TYR A 268 0.35 11.09 -6.21
CA TYR A 268 0.81 9.74 -6.53
C TYR A 268 0.77 9.54 -8.05
N LEU A 269 1.50 8.54 -8.54
CA LEU A 269 1.40 8.10 -9.93
C LEU A 269 0.26 7.10 -10.07
N SER A 270 -0.54 7.26 -11.12
CA SER A 270 -1.52 6.28 -11.57
C SER A 270 -0.98 5.61 -12.83
N VAL A 271 -0.69 4.32 -12.74
CA VAL A 271 -0.27 3.48 -13.87
C VAL A 271 -1.46 2.67 -14.33
N ALA A 272 -2.17 3.13 -15.36
CA ALA A 272 -3.31 2.43 -15.94
C ALA A 272 -2.81 1.37 -16.93
N VAL A 273 -3.09 0.11 -16.67
CA VAL A 273 -2.69 -1.04 -17.49
C VAL A 273 -3.88 -1.41 -18.37
N ASN A 274 -4.09 -0.66 -19.46
CA ASN A 274 -5.25 -0.87 -20.31
C ASN A 274 -5.11 -2.16 -21.12
N GLY A 275 -6.21 -2.90 -21.24
CA GLY A 275 -6.27 -4.19 -21.93
C GLY A 275 -6.40 -5.38 -20.97
N LYS A 276 -6.50 -6.57 -21.57
CA LYS A 276 -6.57 -7.84 -20.83
C LYS A 276 -5.15 -8.30 -20.54
N HIS A 277 -4.88 -8.63 -19.28
CA HIS A 277 -3.58 -9.09 -18.79
C HIS A 277 -3.67 -10.33 -17.91
N GLY A 278 -4.84 -10.97 -17.81
CA GLY A 278 -5.05 -12.10 -16.90
C GLY A 278 -5.22 -11.68 -15.44
N ILE A 279 -5.73 -12.59 -14.60
CA ILE A 279 -5.88 -12.35 -13.16
C ILE A 279 -4.48 -12.34 -12.53
N GLU A 280 -4.11 -11.23 -11.88
CA GLU A 280 -2.76 -11.04 -11.33
C GLU A 280 -1.65 -11.24 -12.38
N GLY A 281 -1.93 -10.97 -13.66
CA GLY A 281 -0.98 -11.18 -14.75
C GLY A 281 -0.26 -9.91 -15.20
N ALA A 282 -0.46 -8.77 -14.53
CA ALA A 282 0.38 -7.59 -14.70
C ALA A 282 0.59 -6.86 -13.37
N TYR A 283 1.79 -6.30 -13.14
CA TYR A 283 2.15 -5.48 -11.98
C TYR A 283 2.91 -4.23 -12.43
N ALA A 284 2.86 -3.16 -11.63
CA ALA A 284 3.61 -1.94 -11.89
C ALA A 284 4.43 -1.53 -10.67
N ALA A 285 5.60 -0.93 -10.90
CA ALA A 285 6.51 -0.41 -9.88
C ALA A 285 7.31 0.76 -10.46
N ALA A 286 8.04 1.49 -9.62
CA ALA A 286 8.95 2.54 -10.05
C ALA A 286 10.34 2.38 -9.42
N LYS A 287 11.32 3.05 -10.00
CA LYS A 287 12.70 3.13 -9.54
C LYS A 287 13.16 4.58 -9.58
N VAL A 288 13.80 5.05 -8.51
CA VAL A 288 14.42 6.38 -8.40
C VAL A 288 15.83 6.21 -7.87
N GLY A 289 16.83 6.33 -8.75
CA GLY A 289 18.20 5.93 -8.42
C GLY A 289 18.26 4.43 -8.11
N GLU A 290 18.73 4.08 -6.90
CA GLU A 290 18.82 2.69 -6.42
C GLU A 290 17.55 2.24 -5.67
N GLN A 291 16.61 3.15 -5.41
CA GLN A 291 15.42 2.85 -4.63
C GLN A 291 14.29 2.30 -5.50
N TYR A 292 13.80 1.10 -5.17
CA TYR A 292 12.59 0.53 -5.73
C TYR A 292 11.35 0.98 -4.94
N ILE A 293 10.31 1.37 -5.65
CA ILE A 293 9.08 1.93 -5.09
C ILE A 293 7.89 1.13 -5.63
N GLY A 294 7.23 0.43 -4.74
CA GLY A 294 6.06 -0.37 -5.06
C GLY A 294 4.76 0.42 -5.11
N ALA A 295 3.79 -0.08 -5.87
CA ALA A 295 2.41 0.37 -5.77
C ALA A 295 1.75 -0.21 -4.51
N ASN A 296 1.53 0.62 -3.50
CA ASN A 296 0.90 0.19 -2.24
C ASN A 296 -0.62 0.01 -2.33
N ASN A 297 -1.21 0.39 -3.46
CA ASN A 297 -2.64 0.24 -3.73
C ASN A 297 -2.88 0.12 -5.24
N ARG A 298 -4.04 -0.43 -5.62
CA ARG A 298 -4.49 -0.49 -7.01
C ARG A 298 -6.00 -0.61 -7.13
N ALA A 299 -6.52 -0.37 -8.33
CA ALA A 299 -7.89 -0.68 -8.73
C ALA A 299 -7.88 -1.71 -9.87
N SER A 300 -8.65 -2.80 -9.83
CA SER A 300 -9.35 -3.32 -8.65
C SER A 300 -8.35 -3.68 -7.53
N SER A 301 -8.81 -3.70 -6.28
CA SER A 301 -7.94 -3.94 -5.11
C SER A 301 -7.09 -5.19 -5.27
N PHE A 302 -5.90 -5.20 -4.64
CA PHE A 302 -5.12 -6.42 -4.42
C PHE A 302 -5.93 -7.48 -3.67
N PRO A 303 -5.59 -8.78 -3.83
CA PRO A 303 -6.08 -9.84 -2.96
C PRO A 303 -5.97 -9.47 -1.48
N ALA A 304 -6.92 -9.95 -0.70
CA ALA A 304 -7.03 -9.69 0.73
C ALA A 304 -7.48 -10.94 1.48
N ASN A 305 -7.07 -11.06 2.73
CA ASN A 305 -7.67 -11.96 3.69
C ASN A 305 -8.99 -11.34 4.12
N ASN A 306 -10.05 -11.70 3.42
CA ASN A 306 -11.33 -10.99 3.54
C ASN A 306 -12.03 -11.35 4.85
N TRP A 307 -12.63 -10.34 5.48
CA TRP A 307 -13.64 -10.57 6.51
C TRP A 307 -14.82 -11.31 5.88
N GLU A 308 -15.66 -10.65 5.07
CA GLU A 308 -16.86 -11.28 4.53
C GLU A 308 -16.72 -11.96 3.17
N PHE A 309 -16.59 -11.16 2.11
CA PHE A 309 -16.62 -11.64 0.73
C PHE A 309 -15.34 -11.26 -0.02
N MET A 310 -15.03 -12.03 -1.06
CA MET A 310 -13.75 -11.90 -1.74
C MET A 310 -13.63 -10.64 -2.58
N THR A 311 -12.40 -10.13 -2.69
CA THR A 311 -12.05 -9.09 -3.65
C THR A 311 -12.42 -9.52 -5.07
N ALA A 312 -13.00 -8.61 -5.85
CA ALA A 312 -13.36 -8.89 -7.23
C ALA A 312 -12.13 -9.32 -8.03
N ARG A 313 -12.19 -10.53 -8.61
CA ARG A 313 -11.19 -11.02 -9.56
C ARG A 313 -11.44 -10.33 -10.89
N ARG A 314 -10.44 -9.58 -11.37
CA ARG A 314 -10.46 -8.88 -12.66
C ARG A 314 -9.23 -9.32 -13.44
N ASP A 315 -9.37 -9.47 -14.74
CA ASP A 315 -8.31 -9.91 -15.66
C ASP A 315 -7.86 -8.79 -16.61
N ASN A 316 -8.33 -7.57 -16.39
CA ASN A 316 -8.11 -6.43 -17.27
C ASN A 316 -8.13 -5.09 -16.53
N ASN A 317 -7.54 -4.08 -17.16
CA ASN A 317 -7.66 -2.65 -16.81
C ASN A 317 -7.29 -2.34 -15.35
N TYR A 318 -6.21 -2.92 -14.83
CA TYR A 318 -5.69 -2.52 -13.53
C TYR A 318 -5.20 -1.07 -13.55
N THR A 319 -5.28 -0.36 -12.43
CA THR A 319 -4.61 0.92 -12.21
C THR A 319 -3.83 0.85 -10.92
N TYR A 320 -2.51 0.92 -11.01
CA TYR A 320 -1.60 0.90 -9.86
C TYR A 320 -1.33 2.31 -9.35
N PHE A 321 -1.27 2.47 -8.03
CA PHE A 321 -1.02 3.74 -7.37
C PHE A 321 0.34 3.70 -6.67
N ILE A 322 1.32 4.42 -7.23
CA ILE A 322 2.69 4.50 -6.69
C ILE A 322 2.81 5.81 -5.89
N PRO A 323 3.10 5.74 -4.58
CA PRO A 323 3.21 6.94 -3.74
C PRO A 323 4.37 7.82 -4.20
N LEU A 324 4.20 9.13 -4.09
CA LEU A 324 5.22 10.12 -4.36
C LEU A 324 5.53 10.95 -3.11
N ASP A 325 6.78 11.36 -2.97
CA ASP A 325 7.20 12.31 -1.96
C ASP A 325 8.09 13.42 -2.53
N LYS A 326 8.24 14.53 -1.80
CA LYS A 326 8.94 15.73 -2.28
C LYS A 326 10.45 15.51 -2.52
N SER A 327 11.06 14.49 -1.91
CA SER A 327 12.45 14.13 -2.16
C SER A 327 12.70 13.56 -3.57
N MET A 328 11.63 13.21 -4.29
CA MET A 328 11.70 12.74 -5.68
C MET A 328 11.71 13.88 -6.71
N ILE A 329 11.51 15.14 -6.29
CA ILE A 329 11.51 16.29 -7.19
C ILE A 329 12.88 16.44 -7.88
N GLY A 330 12.86 16.57 -9.20
CA GLY A 330 14.05 16.76 -10.02
C GLY A 330 14.90 15.51 -10.23
N LYS A 331 14.53 14.36 -9.65
CA LYS A 331 15.19 13.07 -9.89
C LYS A 331 14.59 12.38 -11.11
N GLU A 332 15.43 11.68 -11.88
CA GLU A 332 14.94 10.73 -12.88
C GLU A 332 14.23 9.57 -12.19
N MET A 333 13.03 9.26 -12.67
CA MET A 333 12.24 8.13 -12.24
C MET A 333 11.91 7.25 -13.43
N GLU A 334 12.17 5.96 -13.28
CA GLU A 334 11.77 4.93 -14.24
C GLU A 334 10.53 4.22 -13.69
N VAL A 335 9.45 4.19 -14.45
CA VAL A 335 8.19 3.51 -14.09
C VAL A 335 8.04 2.30 -14.99
N PHE A 336 7.71 1.16 -14.42
CA PHE A 336 7.67 -0.13 -15.10
C PHE A 336 6.29 -0.76 -15.00
N VAL A 337 5.89 -1.44 -16.07
CA VAL A 337 4.79 -2.41 -16.08
C VAL A 337 5.37 -3.75 -16.52
N MET A 338 5.09 -4.79 -15.77
CA MET A 338 5.57 -6.15 -15.99
C MET A 338 4.37 -7.05 -16.25
N GLY A 339 4.31 -7.68 -17.41
CA GLY A 339 3.32 -8.68 -17.79
C GLY A 339 3.83 -10.09 -17.50
N TYR A 340 2.97 -10.94 -16.96
CA TYR A 340 3.26 -12.30 -16.47
C TYR A 340 2.39 -13.36 -17.12
N ASP A 341 1.26 -12.98 -17.71
CA ASP A 341 0.38 -13.87 -18.46
C ASP A 341 0.79 -13.87 -19.95
N GLU A 342 1.42 -14.96 -20.39
CA GLU A 342 1.98 -15.11 -21.73
C GLU A 342 0.93 -14.97 -22.85
N ASP A 343 -0.31 -15.36 -22.56
CA ASP A 343 -1.42 -15.29 -23.53
C ASP A 343 -2.05 -13.89 -23.59
N ASN A 344 -1.75 -13.01 -22.62
CA ASN A 344 -2.40 -11.72 -22.43
C ASN A 344 -1.38 -10.56 -22.27
N LEU A 345 -0.49 -10.41 -23.25
CA LEU A 345 0.57 -9.39 -23.25
C LEU A 345 0.28 -8.17 -24.15
N ASN A 346 -0.85 -8.17 -24.86
CA ASN A 346 -1.24 -7.03 -25.70
C ASN A 346 -1.97 -5.97 -24.87
N ILE A 347 -1.20 -5.26 -24.04
CA ILE A 347 -1.67 -4.18 -23.17
C ILE A 347 -1.04 -2.84 -23.56
N ASP A 348 -1.74 -1.75 -23.22
CA ASP A 348 -1.36 -0.37 -23.54
C ASP A 348 -1.31 0.47 -22.25
N PRO A 349 -0.19 0.40 -21.49
CA PRO A 349 -0.11 1.10 -20.23
C PRO A 349 0.04 2.62 -20.41
N GLU A 350 -0.66 3.38 -19.57
CA GLU A 350 -0.60 4.84 -19.51
C GLU A 350 -0.16 5.33 -18.13
N LEU A 351 0.56 6.45 -18.11
CA LEU A 351 1.07 7.04 -16.88
C LEU A 351 0.42 8.40 -16.62
N TYR A 352 -0.13 8.59 -15.43
CA TYR A 352 -0.66 9.86 -14.95
C TYR A 352 -0.05 10.22 -13.60
N ILE A 353 -0.03 11.50 -13.29
CA ILE A 353 0.08 12.00 -11.92
C ILE A 353 -1.26 12.60 -11.53
N THR A 354 -1.67 12.35 -10.29
CA THR A 354 -2.87 12.92 -9.68
C THR A 354 -2.60 13.15 -8.19
N ALA A 355 -3.56 13.74 -7.46
CA ALA A 355 -3.44 13.95 -6.02
C ALA A 355 -4.76 13.73 -5.28
N TYR A 356 -4.71 13.00 -4.17
CA TYR A 356 -5.84 12.83 -3.25
C TYR A 356 -5.38 12.95 -1.78
N PRO A 357 -6.07 13.75 -0.94
CA PRO A 357 -7.13 14.68 -1.32
C PRO A 357 -6.66 15.71 -2.36
N HIS A 358 -7.60 16.23 -3.16
CA HIS A 358 -7.26 17.27 -4.13
C HIS A 358 -6.54 18.42 -3.40
N PRO A 359 -5.49 19.02 -3.99
CA PRO A 359 -4.66 20.02 -3.32
C PRO A 359 -5.38 21.38 -3.19
N TRP A 360 -6.71 21.39 -3.18
CA TRP A 360 -7.51 22.58 -3.02
C TRP A 360 -7.33 23.19 -1.64
N LYS A 361 -7.29 24.52 -1.59
CA LYS A 361 -7.32 25.28 -0.35
C LYS A 361 -8.71 25.86 -0.15
N LYS A 362 -9.12 25.97 1.11
CA LYS A 362 -10.45 26.44 1.51
C LYS A 362 -10.35 27.82 2.16
N ILE A 363 -11.36 28.64 1.92
CA ILE A 363 -11.64 29.92 2.60
C ILE A 363 -13.07 29.82 3.10
N LYS A 364 -13.33 30.22 4.34
CA LYS A 364 -14.67 30.14 4.94
C LYS A 364 -15.43 31.45 4.70
N LEU A 365 -16.52 31.37 3.93
CA LEU A 365 -17.54 32.41 3.88
C LEU A 365 -18.63 32.12 4.92
N THR A 366 -18.89 33.06 5.81
CA THR A 366 -20.02 33.00 6.76
C THR A 366 -21.02 34.09 6.41
N LEU A 367 -22.28 33.72 6.23
CA LEU A 367 -23.38 34.63 5.95
C LEU A 367 -24.40 34.55 7.08
N THR A 368 -24.90 35.70 7.53
CA THR A 368 -26.02 35.78 8.47
C THR A 368 -27.25 36.23 7.71
N LYS A 369 -28.31 35.43 7.73
CA LYS A 369 -29.58 35.77 7.06
C LYS A 369 -30.27 36.93 7.81
N LYS A 370 -31.05 37.72 7.07
CA LYS A 370 -32.02 38.65 7.66
C LYS A 370 -33.12 37.93 8.43
#